data_AF-A0A6A6SPH7-F1
#
_entry.id   AF-A0A6A6SPH7-F1
#
_cell.length_a   1.000
_cell.length_b   1.000
_cell.length_c   1.000
_cell.angle_alpha   90.00
_cell.angle_beta   90.00
_cell.angle_gamma   90.00
#
_symmetry.space_group_name_H-M   'P 1'
#
loop_
_entity.id
_entity.type
_entity.pdbx_description
1 polymer ?
#
loop_
_entity_poly.entity_id
_entity_poly.type
_entity_poly.pdbx_seq_one_letter_code
_entity_poly.pdbx_strand_id
1 'polypeptide(L)'
;MTIQIYCDPCTINSRKVLAGLQQLKADYNQNFIDYFTGQQKSDEFKKINPCATVPAATDGDLTLTESNAILQYAADVVGDESMYPKDLKKRANINRWLLWEASVWFGSCYIYLIENVVKPDLMNVPTDEKAIETESTNFHKLAGILDTQLAKTKWLTGDDVTIADFAIAAPMHLHEAAKLPLEQYPNLKRWMTEGMERLDSWKDTQGAVEEKILPGKQTTNGTNGTNDTNGTSGQPDIKTTVNYTKAVDGLTELYFYETDAAKNIHEPGDDPFEISISDAWPHAQDLTLDTNGFSVHSLKTSHTDWEDESSVKSSFYPEVVDFLKQTTGATRVLVFDHTIRTEANSKKKLTDENNTSQRSPVMLVHCDYTAKSGPLRVKQLLGSEADDLLSRRVSFVNVWKPINRVVEERPLAMCDVKSCKDEDFFKLILRYRDRTGENYVMKHSKEHKWWYFPKMTPEQVVLLKTFDSAGDGTARFVGHTAFVDPSSPEDAPMRESIEIRTICFY
;
A
#
# COMPACT_ATOMS: atom_id res chain seq x y z
N MET A 1 -8.54 -25.66 19.78
CA MET A 1 -8.03 -26.36 18.59
C MET A 1 -8.14 -25.38 17.44
N THR A 2 -7.13 -25.26 16.60
CA THR A 2 -7.01 -24.18 15.61
C THR A 2 -7.09 -24.79 14.22
N ILE A 3 -8.11 -24.40 13.44
CA ILE A 3 -8.34 -24.92 12.11
C ILE A 3 -7.21 -24.46 11.19
N GLN A 4 -6.57 -25.35 10.45
CA GLN A 4 -5.57 -24.97 9.44
C GLN A 4 -6.28 -24.78 8.11
N ILE A 5 -6.25 -23.59 7.53
CA ILE A 5 -6.83 -23.27 6.23
C ILE A 5 -5.71 -23.17 5.21
N TYR A 6 -5.80 -23.89 4.09
CA TYR A 6 -4.84 -23.85 3.01
C TYR A 6 -5.46 -23.14 1.81
N CYS A 7 -4.95 -21.96 1.47
CA CYS A 7 -5.58 -21.12 0.45
C CYS A 7 -4.66 -20.07 -0.18
N ASP A 8 -5.09 -19.58 -1.34
CA ASP A 8 -4.69 -18.26 -1.86
C ASP A 8 -5.81 -17.26 -1.53
N PRO A 9 -5.58 -16.25 -0.67
CA PRO A 9 -6.64 -15.34 -0.19
C PRO A 9 -7.37 -14.58 -1.29
N CYS A 10 -6.75 -14.38 -2.46
CA CYS A 10 -7.39 -13.65 -3.56
C CYS A 10 -8.45 -14.49 -4.30
N THR A 11 -8.44 -15.81 -4.14
CA THR A 11 -9.38 -16.69 -4.88
C THR A 11 -10.76 -16.66 -4.25
N ILE A 12 -11.81 -16.70 -5.09
CA ILE A 12 -13.23 -16.51 -4.70
C ILE A 12 -13.63 -17.36 -3.48
N ASN A 13 -13.41 -18.67 -3.57
CA ASN A 13 -13.83 -19.60 -2.52
C ASN A 13 -12.95 -19.51 -1.27
N SER A 14 -11.72 -19.02 -1.39
CA SER A 14 -10.84 -18.77 -0.25
C SER A 14 -11.26 -17.51 0.48
N ARG A 15 -11.54 -16.42 -0.25
CA ARG A 15 -12.13 -15.20 0.28
C ARG A 15 -13.43 -15.49 1.04
N LYS A 16 -14.31 -16.32 0.46
CA LYS A 16 -15.55 -16.81 1.10
C LYS A 16 -15.28 -17.39 2.49
N VAL A 17 -14.30 -18.30 2.58
CA VAL A 17 -13.94 -18.96 3.85
C VAL A 17 -13.31 -17.96 4.81
N LEU A 18 -12.33 -17.17 4.40
CA LEU A 18 -11.63 -16.24 5.28
C LEU A 18 -12.60 -15.19 5.87
N ALA A 19 -13.46 -14.59 5.04
CA ALA A 19 -14.45 -13.63 5.50
C ALA A 19 -15.46 -14.27 6.47
N GLY A 20 -15.94 -15.48 6.15
CA GLY A 20 -16.87 -16.19 7.03
C GLY A 20 -16.24 -16.60 8.36
N LEU A 21 -14.97 -17.06 8.37
CA LEU A 21 -14.23 -17.41 9.58
C LEU A 21 -13.98 -16.18 10.47
N GLN A 22 -13.62 -15.04 9.86
CA GLN A 22 -13.46 -13.78 10.58
C GLN A 22 -14.77 -13.32 11.21
N GLN A 23 -15.88 -13.40 10.48
CA GLN A 23 -17.19 -13.04 11.02
C GLN A 23 -17.64 -13.97 12.17
N LEU A 24 -17.36 -15.27 12.04
CA LEU A 24 -17.59 -16.27 13.09
C LEU A 24 -16.65 -16.10 14.29
N LYS A 25 -15.58 -15.32 14.15
CA LYS A 25 -14.48 -15.25 15.13
C LYS A 25 -13.87 -16.63 15.41
N ALA A 26 -13.76 -17.46 14.37
CA ALA A 26 -13.15 -18.77 14.46
C ALA A 26 -11.62 -18.66 14.59
N ASP A 27 -11.03 -19.50 15.44
CA ASP A 27 -9.57 -19.62 15.53
C ASP A 27 -9.05 -20.46 14.36
N TYR A 28 -8.27 -19.84 13.47
CA TYR A 28 -7.64 -20.54 12.35
C TYR A 28 -6.23 -20.01 12.05
N ASN A 29 -5.41 -20.89 11.45
CA ASN A 29 -4.15 -20.52 10.83
C ASN A 29 -4.31 -20.56 9.32
N GLN A 30 -3.83 -19.54 8.63
CA GLN A 30 -3.77 -19.52 7.18
C GLN A 30 -2.43 -20.07 6.68
N ASN A 31 -2.47 -21.05 5.79
CA ASN A 31 -1.35 -21.66 5.11
C ASN A 31 -1.44 -21.26 3.63
N PHE A 32 -0.52 -20.42 3.18
CA PHE A 32 -0.55 -19.89 1.82
C PHE A 32 -0.27 -20.98 0.78
N ILE A 33 -1.12 -21.08 -0.24
CA ILE A 33 -0.96 -21.94 -1.42
C ILE A 33 -1.07 -21.03 -2.63
N ASP A 34 0.04 -20.77 -3.33
CA ASP A 34 0.06 -19.88 -4.48
C ASP A 34 -0.73 -20.50 -5.65
N TYR A 35 -1.90 -19.94 -5.94
CA TYR A 35 -2.80 -20.46 -6.96
C TYR A 35 -2.26 -20.23 -8.39
N PHE A 36 -1.53 -19.13 -8.60
CA PHE A 36 -1.08 -18.67 -9.91
C PHE A 36 0.19 -19.40 -10.39
N THR A 37 1.07 -19.79 -9.47
CA THR A 37 2.20 -20.68 -9.78
C THR A 37 1.79 -22.14 -9.93
N GLY A 38 0.56 -22.49 -9.51
CA GLY A 38 0.04 -23.84 -9.60
C GLY A 38 0.42 -24.72 -8.40
N GLN A 39 0.77 -24.15 -7.23
CA GLN A 39 1.18 -24.91 -6.04
C GLN A 39 0.09 -25.89 -5.57
N GLN A 40 -1.19 -25.56 -5.78
CA GLN A 40 -2.34 -26.44 -5.54
C GLN A 40 -2.32 -27.73 -6.38
N LYS A 41 -1.48 -27.82 -7.42
CA LYS A 41 -1.32 -29.01 -8.26
C LYS A 41 -0.17 -29.91 -7.81
N SER A 42 0.60 -29.49 -6.81
CA SER A 42 1.70 -30.28 -6.22
C SER A 42 1.22 -31.59 -5.62
N ASP A 43 2.10 -32.59 -5.57
CA ASP A 43 1.77 -33.88 -4.93
C ASP A 43 1.60 -33.72 -3.41
N GLU A 44 2.28 -32.75 -2.81
CA GLU A 44 2.13 -32.36 -1.41
C GLU A 44 0.73 -31.86 -1.12
N PHE A 45 0.22 -30.89 -1.91
CA PHE A 45 -1.11 -30.34 -1.69
C PHE A 45 -2.21 -31.33 -2.09
N LYS A 46 -2.02 -32.17 -3.11
CA LYS A 46 -2.98 -33.21 -3.50
C LYS A 46 -3.21 -34.26 -2.43
N LYS A 47 -2.27 -34.46 -1.50
CA LYS A 47 -2.48 -35.29 -0.30
C LYS A 47 -3.52 -34.69 0.65
N ILE A 48 -3.67 -33.36 0.63
CA ILE A 48 -4.68 -32.61 1.40
C ILE A 48 -5.98 -32.53 0.61
N ASN A 49 -5.91 -32.06 -0.64
CA ASN A 49 -7.07 -31.96 -1.53
C ASN A 49 -6.79 -32.60 -2.91
N PRO A 50 -7.27 -33.84 -3.15
CA PRO A 50 -7.10 -34.53 -4.42
C PRO A 50 -7.67 -33.81 -5.64
N CYS A 51 -8.65 -32.91 -5.44
CA CYS A 51 -9.23 -32.09 -6.51
C CYS A 51 -8.28 -30.96 -6.96
N ALA A 52 -7.16 -30.74 -6.27
CA ALA A 52 -6.19 -29.67 -6.57
C ALA A 52 -6.84 -28.27 -6.58
N THR A 53 -7.78 -28.03 -5.67
CA THR A 53 -8.50 -26.76 -5.51
C THR A 53 -8.23 -26.13 -4.14
N VAL A 54 -8.35 -24.81 -4.07
CA VAL A 54 -8.35 -24.05 -2.81
C VAL A 54 -9.73 -23.42 -2.58
N PRO A 55 -10.16 -23.25 -1.33
CA PRO A 55 -9.46 -23.60 -0.09
C PRO A 55 -9.63 -25.08 0.31
N ALA A 56 -8.73 -25.55 1.17
CA ALA A 56 -8.87 -26.79 1.93
C ALA A 56 -8.62 -26.52 3.41
N ALA A 57 -9.03 -27.43 4.30
CA ALA A 57 -8.82 -27.28 5.74
C ALA A 57 -8.40 -28.59 6.42
N THR A 58 -7.66 -28.48 7.52
CA THR A 58 -7.39 -29.60 8.44
C THR A 58 -7.61 -29.18 9.89
N ASP A 59 -8.21 -30.06 10.70
CA ASP A 59 -8.27 -29.92 12.17
C ASP A 59 -8.08 -31.31 12.80
N GLY A 60 -6.93 -31.53 13.43
CA GLY A 60 -6.54 -32.84 13.94
C GLY A 60 -6.44 -33.90 12.84
N ASP A 61 -7.26 -34.94 12.93
CA ASP A 61 -7.38 -36.04 11.98
C ASP A 61 -8.38 -35.77 10.84
N LEU A 62 -9.14 -34.68 10.92
CA LEU A 62 -10.06 -34.27 9.88
C LEU A 62 -9.34 -33.49 8.78
N THR A 63 -9.48 -33.95 7.54
CA THR A 63 -9.19 -33.16 6.33
C THR A 63 -10.51 -32.86 5.64
N LEU A 64 -10.75 -31.59 5.33
CA LEU A 64 -12.00 -31.10 4.77
C LEU A 64 -11.76 -30.25 3.52
N THR A 65 -12.48 -30.56 2.46
CA THR A 65 -12.53 -29.79 1.21
C THR A 65 -13.93 -29.19 1.04
N GLU A 66 -14.11 -28.33 0.03
CA GLU A 66 -15.33 -27.54 -0.20
C GLU A 66 -15.51 -26.36 0.77
N SER A 67 -15.51 -25.14 0.22
CA SER A 67 -15.60 -23.90 1.02
C SER A 67 -16.85 -23.84 1.91
N ASN A 68 -17.98 -24.34 1.42
CA ASN A 68 -19.23 -24.32 2.17
C ASN A 68 -19.23 -25.32 3.33
N ALA A 69 -18.56 -26.47 3.16
CA ALA A 69 -18.38 -27.44 4.24
C ALA A 69 -17.42 -26.91 5.31
N ILE A 70 -16.35 -26.21 4.91
CA ILE A 70 -15.40 -25.55 5.83
C ILE A 70 -16.13 -24.51 6.69
N LEU A 71 -16.99 -23.68 6.10
CA LEU A 71 -17.79 -22.69 6.86
C LEU A 71 -18.77 -23.34 7.83
N GLN A 72 -19.46 -24.41 7.43
CA GLN A 72 -20.35 -25.16 8.32
C GLN A 72 -19.60 -25.76 9.51
N TYR A 73 -18.45 -26.39 9.25
CA TYR A 73 -17.60 -26.98 10.27
C TYR A 73 -17.11 -25.93 11.26
N ALA A 74 -16.55 -24.82 10.76
CA ALA A 74 -16.05 -23.76 11.61
C ALA A 74 -17.14 -23.13 12.48
N ALA A 75 -18.34 -22.91 11.92
CA ALA A 75 -19.47 -22.40 12.71
C ALA A 75 -19.88 -23.37 13.83
N ASP A 76 -19.89 -24.68 13.53
CA ASP A 76 -20.18 -25.70 14.54
C ASP A 76 -19.05 -25.85 15.59
N VAL A 77 -17.78 -25.61 15.23
CA VAL A 77 -16.63 -25.59 16.17
C VAL A 77 -16.68 -24.39 17.11
N VAL A 78 -16.98 -23.20 16.58
CA VAL A 78 -17.13 -21.97 17.40
C VAL A 78 -18.29 -22.13 18.38
N GLY A 79 -19.36 -22.82 17.97
CA GLY A 79 -20.53 -23.09 18.82
C GLY A 79 -21.47 -21.89 18.97
N ASP A 80 -21.19 -20.76 18.33
CA ASP A 80 -22.13 -19.64 18.21
C ASP A 80 -23.19 -19.96 17.15
N GLU A 81 -24.44 -20.07 17.61
CA GLU A 81 -25.59 -20.40 16.78
C GLU A 81 -26.13 -19.21 15.96
N SER A 82 -25.57 -18.01 16.10
CA SER A 82 -26.03 -16.80 15.41
C SER A 82 -26.00 -16.95 13.88
N MET A 83 -24.91 -17.45 13.32
CA MET A 83 -24.70 -17.58 11.87
C MET A 83 -25.02 -18.95 11.30
N TYR A 84 -25.10 -19.98 12.16
CA TYR A 84 -25.46 -21.35 11.77
C TYR A 84 -26.27 -22.07 12.86
N PRO A 85 -27.56 -21.73 13.05
CA PRO A 85 -28.38 -22.24 14.15
C PRO A 85 -28.55 -23.76 14.16
N LYS A 86 -28.74 -24.38 15.32
CA LYS A 86 -29.05 -25.82 15.40
C LYS A 86 -30.52 -26.14 15.08
N ASP A 87 -31.40 -25.14 15.04
CA ASP A 87 -32.79 -25.31 14.59
C ASP A 87 -32.82 -25.91 13.18
N LEU A 88 -33.49 -27.06 13.05
CA LEU A 88 -33.47 -27.86 11.83
C LEU A 88 -34.01 -27.11 10.62
N LYS A 89 -35.04 -26.26 10.79
CA LYS A 89 -35.67 -25.55 9.67
C LYS A 89 -34.80 -24.39 9.20
N LYS A 90 -34.25 -23.60 10.14
CA LYS A 90 -33.30 -22.53 9.83
C LYS A 90 -32.05 -23.09 9.15
N ARG A 91 -31.46 -24.14 9.73
CA ARG A 91 -30.27 -24.82 9.19
C ARG A 91 -30.52 -25.41 7.80
N ALA A 92 -31.67 -26.04 7.58
CA ALA A 92 -32.03 -26.56 6.26
C ALA A 92 -32.14 -25.44 5.20
N ASN A 93 -32.67 -24.26 5.57
CA ASN A 93 -32.75 -23.12 4.66
C ASN A 93 -31.36 -22.53 4.33
N ILE A 94 -30.46 -22.43 5.32
CA ILE A 94 -29.05 -22.04 5.10
C ILE A 94 -28.38 -23.04 4.15
N ASN A 95 -28.49 -24.35 4.45
CA ASN A 95 -27.89 -25.40 3.65
C ASN A 95 -28.41 -25.40 2.19
N ARG A 96 -29.69 -25.10 1.98
CA ARG A 96 -30.26 -24.95 0.64
C ARG A 96 -29.51 -23.88 -0.17
N TRP A 97 -29.22 -22.72 0.44
CA TRP A 97 -28.50 -21.64 -0.24
C TRP A 97 -27.03 -21.97 -0.47
N LEU A 98 -26.36 -22.63 0.48
CA LEU A 98 -24.98 -23.11 0.29
C LEU A 98 -24.89 -24.09 -0.90
N LEU A 99 -25.84 -25.01 -1.03
CA LEU A 99 -25.87 -25.96 -2.14
C LEU A 99 -26.28 -25.29 -3.46
N TRP A 100 -27.23 -24.36 -3.41
CA TRP A 100 -27.65 -23.59 -4.58
C TRP A 100 -26.51 -22.72 -5.12
N GLU A 101 -25.72 -22.12 -4.22
CA GLU A 101 -24.55 -21.35 -4.59
C GLU A 101 -23.56 -22.18 -5.43
N ALA A 102 -23.12 -23.30 -4.88
CA ALA A 102 -22.16 -24.18 -5.51
C ALA A 102 -22.68 -24.82 -6.81
N SER A 103 -23.99 -25.09 -6.89
CA SER A 103 -24.57 -25.80 -8.04
C SER A 103 -24.91 -24.91 -9.23
N VAL A 104 -25.37 -23.68 -9.01
CA VAL A 104 -25.88 -22.84 -10.10
C VAL A 104 -25.43 -21.38 -10.06
N TRP A 105 -25.23 -20.79 -8.88
CA TRP A 105 -24.89 -19.35 -8.78
C TRP A 105 -23.42 -19.07 -9.11
N PHE A 106 -22.51 -19.86 -8.53
CA PHE A 106 -21.08 -19.67 -8.69
C PHE A 106 -20.70 -19.67 -10.16
N GLY A 107 -21.11 -20.71 -10.91
CA GLY A 107 -20.78 -20.86 -12.33
C GLY A 107 -21.30 -19.69 -13.18
N SER A 108 -22.51 -19.21 -12.86
CA SER A 108 -23.13 -18.08 -13.57
C SER A 108 -22.33 -16.78 -13.38
N CYS A 109 -21.97 -16.44 -12.14
CA CYS A 109 -21.12 -15.26 -11.87
C CYS A 109 -19.70 -15.42 -12.39
N TYR A 110 -19.15 -16.64 -12.34
CA TYR A 110 -17.76 -16.92 -12.71
C TYR A 110 -17.49 -16.66 -14.19
N ILE A 111 -18.46 -16.91 -15.07
CA ILE A 111 -18.34 -16.58 -16.51
C ILE A 111 -18.05 -15.09 -16.70
N TYR A 112 -18.81 -14.21 -16.03
CA TYR A 112 -18.57 -12.76 -16.11
C TYR A 112 -17.20 -12.37 -15.58
N LEU A 113 -16.76 -12.95 -14.45
CA LEU A 113 -15.43 -12.69 -13.92
C LEU A 113 -14.33 -13.12 -14.90
N ILE A 114 -14.44 -14.31 -15.49
CA ILE A 114 -13.46 -14.80 -16.46
C ILE A 114 -13.41 -13.88 -17.68
N GLU A 115 -14.55 -13.55 -18.26
CA GLU A 115 -14.62 -12.81 -19.51
C GLU A 115 -14.26 -11.33 -19.35
N ASN A 116 -14.66 -10.69 -18.25
CA ASN A 116 -14.47 -9.25 -18.05
C ASN A 116 -13.25 -8.87 -17.19
N VAL A 117 -12.67 -9.82 -16.45
CA VAL A 117 -11.51 -9.55 -15.57
C VAL A 117 -10.35 -10.47 -15.93
N VAL A 118 -10.51 -11.79 -15.80
CA VAL A 118 -9.35 -12.70 -15.91
C VAL A 118 -8.74 -12.72 -17.32
N LYS A 119 -9.55 -12.89 -18.35
CA LYS A 119 -9.05 -12.87 -19.73
C LYS A 119 -8.37 -11.54 -20.06
N PRO A 120 -9.02 -10.37 -19.95
CA PRO A 120 -8.41 -9.11 -20.37
C PRO A 120 -7.26 -8.67 -19.45
N ASP A 121 -7.45 -8.71 -18.13
CA ASP A 121 -6.52 -8.08 -17.19
C ASP A 121 -5.39 -9.04 -16.75
N LEU A 122 -5.62 -10.36 -16.72
CA LEU A 122 -4.63 -11.35 -16.24
C LEU A 122 -4.00 -12.19 -17.35
N MET A 123 -4.68 -12.37 -18.49
CA MET A 123 -4.20 -13.21 -19.59
C MET A 123 -3.94 -12.45 -20.90
N ASN A 124 -4.28 -11.16 -20.95
CA ASN A 124 -4.25 -10.34 -22.17
C ASN A 124 -5.03 -10.97 -23.34
N VAL A 125 -6.14 -11.62 -23.01
CA VAL A 125 -7.11 -12.23 -23.94
C VAL A 125 -8.36 -11.35 -23.96
N PRO A 126 -8.88 -10.95 -25.14
CA PRO A 126 -10.11 -10.17 -25.20
C PRO A 126 -11.32 -10.91 -24.62
N THR A 127 -12.27 -10.15 -24.07
CA THR A 127 -13.58 -10.63 -23.64
C THR A 127 -14.34 -11.32 -24.78
N ASP A 128 -14.89 -12.51 -24.53
CA ASP A 128 -15.83 -13.16 -25.45
C ASP A 128 -17.27 -12.72 -25.11
N GLU A 129 -17.72 -11.68 -25.80
CA GLU A 129 -19.08 -11.14 -25.64
C GLU A 129 -20.18 -12.19 -25.88
N LYS A 130 -19.92 -13.20 -26.72
CA LYS A 130 -20.89 -14.27 -26.99
C LYS A 130 -21.03 -15.21 -25.80
N ALA A 131 -19.96 -15.46 -25.07
CA ALA A 131 -20.01 -16.24 -23.82
C ALA A 131 -20.87 -15.52 -22.77
N ILE A 132 -20.72 -14.19 -22.65
CA ILE A 132 -21.55 -13.36 -21.76
C ILE A 132 -23.01 -13.36 -22.21
N GLU A 133 -23.29 -13.16 -23.50
CA GLU A 133 -24.65 -13.16 -24.05
C GLU A 133 -25.36 -14.50 -23.80
N THR A 134 -24.64 -15.61 -23.97
CA THR A 134 -25.15 -16.96 -23.73
C THR A 134 -25.52 -17.17 -22.26
N GLU A 135 -24.70 -16.67 -21.33
CA GLU A 135 -24.95 -16.80 -19.89
C GLU A 135 -26.00 -15.83 -19.36
N SER A 136 -26.19 -14.69 -20.02
CA SER A 136 -27.04 -13.58 -19.56
C SER A 136 -28.46 -14.02 -19.15
N THR A 137 -29.10 -14.89 -19.93
CA THR A 137 -30.45 -15.39 -19.60
C THR A 137 -30.46 -16.17 -18.28
N ASN A 138 -29.43 -17.00 -18.04
CA ASN A 138 -29.32 -17.78 -16.81
C ASN A 138 -28.96 -16.89 -15.62
N PHE A 139 -28.02 -15.95 -15.77
CA PHE A 139 -27.69 -14.98 -14.73
C PHE A 139 -28.94 -14.21 -14.28
N HIS A 140 -29.70 -13.65 -15.23
CA HIS A 140 -30.90 -12.87 -14.91
C HIS A 140 -31.98 -13.69 -14.19
N LYS A 141 -32.14 -14.96 -14.56
CA LYS A 141 -33.04 -15.89 -13.85
C LYS A 141 -32.60 -16.09 -12.40
N LEU A 142 -31.31 -16.33 -12.16
CA LEU A 142 -30.79 -16.62 -10.81
C LEU A 142 -30.75 -15.36 -9.93
N ALA A 143 -30.33 -14.22 -10.47
CA ALA A 143 -30.34 -12.94 -9.78
C ALA A 143 -31.77 -12.51 -9.37
N GLY A 144 -32.78 -12.78 -10.23
CA GLY A 144 -34.18 -12.53 -9.88
C GLY A 144 -34.71 -13.38 -8.72
N ILE A 145 -34.20 -14.62 -8.55
CA ILE A 145 -34.52 -15.47 -7.41
C ILE A 145 -33.94 -14.87 -6.12
N LEU A 146 -32.69 -14.40 -6.16
CA LEU A 146 -32.05 -13.75 -5.01
C LEU A 146 -32.75 -12.43 -4.66
N ASP A 147 -33.06 -11.59 -5.64
CA ASP A 147 -33.74 -10.32 -5.41
C ASP A 147 -35.13 -10.53 -4.77
N THR A 148 -35.90 -11.49 -5.29
CA THR A 148 -37.21 -11.86 -4.72
C THR A 148 -37.10 -12.36 -3.28
N GLN A 149 -36.02 -13.06 -2.94
CA GLN A 149 -35.76 -13.48 -1.57
C GLN A 149 -35.40 -12.29 -0.68
N LEU A 150 -34.45 -11.45 -1.11
CA LEU A 150 -33.92 -10.32 -0.37
C LEU A 150 -34.92 -9.15 -0.24
N ALA A 151 -35.99 -9.16 -1.03
CA ALA A 151 -37.15 -8.30 -0.81
C ALA A 151 -37.93 -8.66 0.47
N LYS A 152 -37.82 -9.89 0.96
CA LYS A 152 -38.58 -10.40 2.12
C LYS A 152 -37.79 -10.34 3.41
N THR A 153 -36.46 -10.34 3.34
CA THR A 153 -35.56 -10.45 4.48
C THR A 153 -34.40 -9.47 4.37
N LYS A 154 -33.85 -9.05 5.50
CA LYS A 154 -32.69 -8.14 5.54
C LYS A 154 -31.44 -8.81 4.99
N TRP A 155 -31.16 -10.02 5.47
CA TRP A 155 -30.13 -10.92 4.99
C TRP A 155 -30.76 -12.13 4.30
N LEU A 156 -29.96 -12.99 3.69
CA LEU A 156 -30.47 -14.04 2.79
C LEU A 156 -31.47 -15.00 3.46
N THR A 157 -31.28 -15.30 4.75
CA THR A 157 -32.10 -16.25 5.50
C THR A 157 -32.89 -15.65 6.67
N GLY A 158 -32.85 -14.33 6.88
CA GLY A 158 -33.56 -13.68 7.98
C GLY A 158 -33.06 -12.26 8.29
N ASP A 159 -33.10 -11.91 9.58
CA ASP A 159 -32.73 -10.57 10.07
C ASP A 159 -31.25 -10.43 10.45
N ASP A 160 -30.55 -11.55 10.57
CA ASP A 160 -29.13 -11.65 10.91
C ASP A 160 -28.33 -12.30 9.78
N VAL A 161 -27.05 -11.93 9.69
CA VAL A 161 -26.10 -12.49 8.72
C VAL A 161 -25.81 -13.96 9.05
N THR A 162 -25.68 -14.79 8.02
CA THR A 162 -25.35 -16.21 8.17
C THR A 162 -24.22 -16.62 7.23
N ILE A 163 -23.71 -17.84 7.38
CA ILE A 163 -22.73 -18.39 6.43
C ILE A 163 -23.26 -18.49 4.99
N ALA A 164 -24.59 -18.49 4.79
CA ALA A 164 -25.17 -18.48 3.46
C ALA A 164 -24.97 -17.13 2.75
N ASP A 165 -24.90 -16.02 3.50
CA ASP A 165 -24.67 -14.70 2.94
C ASP A 165 -23.25 -14.61 2.35
N PHE A 166 -22.24 -15.05 3.09
CA PHE A 166 -20.85 -15.13 2.61
C PHE A 166 -20.71 -16.02 1.38
N ALA A 167 -21.40 -17.17 1.36
CA ALA A 167 -21.38 -18.06 0.22
C ALA A 167 -21.91 -17.40 -1.04
N ILE A 168 -23.10 -16.79 -0.98
CA ILE A 168 -23.73 -16.13 -2.14
C ILE A 168 -22.98 -14.89 -2.59
N ALA A 169 -22.35 -14.16 -1.66
CA ALA A 169 -21.64 -12.92 -1.96
C ALA A 169 -20.32 -13.18 -2.68
N ALA A 170 -19.64 -14.30 -2.37
CA ALA A 170 -18.30 -14.58 -2.87
C ALA A 170 -18.17 -14.57 -4.40
N PRO A 171 -19.03 -15.23 -5.18
CA PRO A 171 -18.98 -15.14 -6.64
C PRO A 171 -19.16 -13.70 -7.17
N MET A 172 -19.78 -12.81 -6.39
CA MET A 172 -20.02 -11.40 -6.73
C MET A 172 -18.94 -10.45 -6.19
N HIS A 173 -17.87 -10.96 -5.58
CA HIS A 173 -16.88 -10.16 -4.84
C HIS A 173 -16.17 -9.06 -5.66
N LEU A 174 -16.26 -9.10 -7.00
CA LEU A 174 -15.77 -8.10 -7.94
C LEU A 174 -16.88 -7.67 -8.91
N HIS A 175 -18.13 -7.53 -8.44
CA HIS A 175 -19.31 -7.33 -9.29
C HIS A 175 -19.16 -6.15 -10.27
N GLU A 176 -18.54 -5.04 -9.85
CA GLU A 176 -18.31 -3.88 -10.70
C GLU A 176 -17.31 -4.19 -11.82
N ALA A 177 -16.13 -4.72 -11.48
CA ALA A 177 -15.11 -5.07 -12.47
C ALA A 177 -15.56 -6.21 -13.41
N ALA A 178 -16.29 -7.19 -12.88
CA ALA A 178 -16.90 -8.28 -13.64
C ALA A 178 -18.13 -7.83 -14.45
N LYS A 179 -18.60 -6.58 -14.27
CA LYS A 179 -19.78 -6.00 -14.94
C LYS A 179 -21.04 -6.85 -14.76
N LEU A 180 -21.29 -7.34 -13.54
CA LEU A 180 -22.52 -8.07 -13.22
C LEU A 180 -23.73 -7.11 -13.37
N PRO A 181 -24.81 -7.50 -14.09
CA PRO A 181 -25.94 -6.62 -14.36
C PRO A 181 -26.90 -6.49 -13.15
N LEU A 182 -26.40 -5.89 -12.05
CA LEU A 182 -27.11 -5.80 -10.77
C LEU A 182 -28.12 -4.66 -10.68
N GLU A 183 -28.08 -3.66 -11.57
CA GLU A 183 -28.97 -2.49 -11.53
C GLU A 183 -30.47 -2.84 -11.58
N GLN A 184 -30.81 -3.99 -12.16
CA GLN A 184 -32.20 -4.47 -12.28
C GLN A 184 -32.70 -5.19 -11.01
N TYR A 185 -31.83 -5.38 -10.02
CA TYR A 185 -32.06 -6.18 -8.82
C TYR A 185 -31.77 -5.35 -7.56
N PRO A 186 -32.65 -4.40 -7.18
CA PRO A 186 -32.38 -3.43 -6.13
C PRO A 186 -32.15 -4.07 -4.76
N ASN A 187 -32.81 -5.18 -4.43
CA ASN A 187 -32.66 -5.85 -3.14
C ASN A 187 -31.34 -6.64 -3.08
N LEU A 188 -30.96 -7.27 -4.18
CA LEU A 188 -29.66 -7.94 -4.34
C LEU A 188 -28.51 -6.94 -4.29
N LYS A 189 -28.62 -5.83 -5.03
CA LYS A 189 -27.62 -4.75 -5.04
C LYS A 189 -27.46 -4.15 -3.64
N ARG A 190 -28.57 -3.76 -2.98
CA ARG A 190 -28.56 -3.27 -1.59
C ARG A 190 -27.87 -4.25 -0.65
N TRP A 191 -28.26 -5.53 -0.70
CA TRP A 191 -27.67 -6.55 0.17
C TRP A 191 -26.16 -6.70 -0.05
N MET A 192 -25.69 -6.61 -1.30
CA MET A 192 -24.26 -6.67 -1.60
C MET A 192 -23.53 -5.40 -1.13
N THR A 193 -23.94 -4.22 -1.60
CA THR A 193 -23.16 -2.97 -1.46
C THR A 193 -23.37 -2.24 -0.13
N GLU A 194 -24.54 -2.38 0.48
CA GLU A 194 -24.87 -1.75 1.76
C GLU A 194 -24.86 -2.76 2.93
N GLY A 195 -24.92 -4.06 2.62
CA GLY A 195 -24.82 -5.15 3.60
C GLY A 195 -23.43 -5.78 3.63
N MET A 196 -23.18 -6.71 2.71
CA MET A 196 -21.99 -7.55 2.70
C MET A 196 -20.68 -6.74 2.66
N GLU A 197 -20.55 -5.78 1.74
CA GLU A 197 -19.35 -4.94 1.60
C GLU A 197 -19.10 -4.02 2.80
N ARG A 198 -20.09 -3.85 3.68
CA ARG A 198 -19.97 -3.04 4.89
C ARG A 198 -19.49 -3.86 6.09
N LEU A 199 -19.49 -5.19 6.02
CA LEU A 199 -18.93 -6.05 7.06
C LEU A 199 -17.40 -5.93 7.06
N ASP A 200 -16.80 -5.74 8.23
CA ASP A 200 -15.34 -5.61 8.36
C ASP A 200 -14.65 -6.92 7.95
N SER A 201 -15.22 -8.06 8.34
CA SER A 201 -14.81 -9.40 7.88
C SER A 201 -14.80 -9.56 6.35
N TRP A 202 -15.59 -8.78 5.61
CA TRP A 202 -15.56 -8.78 4.15
C TRP A 202 -14.49 -7.84 3.60
N LYS A 203 -14.38 -6.63 4.17
CA LYS A 203 -13.39 -5.61 3.76
C LYS A 203 -11.96 -6.08 4.00
N ASP A 204 -11.71 -6.76 5.11
CA ASP A 204 -10.37 -7.22 5.48
C ASP A 204 -9.81 -8.25 4.49
N THR A 205 -10.68 -8.92 3.73
CA THR A 205 -10.27 -9.85 2.66
C THR A 205 -10.05 -9.19 1.29
N GLN A 206 -10.45 -7.92 1.12
CA GLN A 206 -10.40 -7.21 -0.16
C GLN A 206 -8.97 -6.97 -0.65
N GLY A 207 -8.03 -6.67 0.26
CA GLY A 207 -6.66 -6.29 -0.10
C GLY A 207 -5.94 -7.35 -0.95
N ALA A 208 -6.07 -8.63 -0.60
CA ALA A 208 -5.47 -9.71 -1.37
C ALA A 208 -6.06 -9.86 -2.79
N VAL A 209 -7.34 -9.54 -2.95
CA VAL A 209 -8.02 -9.55 -4.26
C VAL A 209 -7.52 -8.38 -5.12
N GLU A 210 -7.39 -7.19 -4.54
CA GLU A 210 -6.93 -5.99 -5.25
C GLU A 210 -5.48 -6.12 -5.71
N GLU A 211 -4.60 -6.67 -4.86
CA GLU A 211 -3.19 -6.90 -5.19
C GLU A 211 -3.02 -7.85 -6.39
N LYS A 212 -3.79 -8.94 -6.44
CA LYS A 212 -3.56 -10.05 -7.37
C LYS A 212 -4.48 -10.07 -8.59
N ILE A 213 -5.71 -9.59 -8.47
CA ILE A 213 -6.75 -9.72 -9.52
C ILE A 213 -7.11 -8.37 -10.17
N LEU A 214 -7.03 -7.26 -9.43
CA LEU A 214 -7.33 -5.91 -9.94
C LEU A 214 -6.17 -4.92 -9.78
N PRO A 215 -4.97 -5.20 -10.32
CA PRO A 215 -3.86 -4.26 -10.22
C PRO A 215 -4.23 -2.93 -10.90
N GLY A 216 -4.43 -1.88 -10.09
CA GLY A 216 -4.66 -0.51 -10.58
C GLY A 216 -6.12 -0.05 -10.77
N LYS A 217 -7.14 -0.81 -10.33
CA LYS A 217 -8.56 -0.37 -10.34
C LYS A 217 -9.10 -0.25 -8.90
N GLN A 218 -9.02 0.93 -8.28
CA GLN A 218 -9.72 1.21 -7.01
C GLN A 218 -11.18 1.57 -7.29
N THR A 219 -12.12 0.78 -6.75
CA THR A 219 -13.55 1.14 -6.69
C THR A 219 -13.82 1.98 -5.45
N THR A 220 -14.37 3.17 -5.66
CA THR A 220 -14.72 4.15 -4.61
C THR A 220 -15.85 3.60 -3.74
N ASN A 221 -15.67 3.52 -2.41
CA ASN A 221 -16.72 3.85 -1.42
C ASN A 221 -16.24 3.81 0.05
N GLY A 222 -15.88 4.99 0.57
CA GLY A 222 -16.52 5.58 1.76
C GLY A 222 -16.31 4.95 3.15
N THR A 223 -15.43 5.64 3.89
CA THR A 223 -15.48 6.05 5.31
C THR A 223 -15.17 5.08 6.45
N ASN A 224 -14.03 5.36 7.07
CA ASN A 224 -13.73 5.53 8.51
C ASN A 224 -14.54 4.70 9.52
N GLY A 225 -13.83 3.80 10.20
CA GLY A 225 -14.25 3.18 11.45
C GLY A 225 -13.02 2.68 12.21
N THR A 226 -12.71 3.36 13.30
CA THR A 226 -11.66 3.08 14.28
C THR A 226 -11.79 1.69 14.91
N ASN A 227 -10.68 1.00 15.19
CA ASN A 227 -10.36 0.55 16.56
C ASN A 227 -9.02 -0.20 16.66
N ASP A 228 -8.33 0.11 17.75
CA ASP A 228 -7.20 -0.62 18.31
C ASP A 228 -7.45 -2.12 18.46
N THR A 229 -6.52 -2.96 17.99
CA THR A 229 -5.63 -3.86 18.77
C THR A 229 -5.23 -5.13 18.00
N ASN A 230 -3.93 -5.20 17.67
CA ASN A 230 -3.04 -6.36 17.60
C ASN A 230 -3.42 -7.62 16.79
N GLY A 231 -2.72 -7.82 15.67
CA GLY A 231 -2.57 -9.13 15.03
C GLY A 231 -2.01 -9.08 13.60
N THR A 232 -0.78 -8.60 13.43
CA THR A 232 -0.05 -8.48 12.16
C THR A 232 0.18 -9.81 11.44
N SER A 233 -0.28 -9.92 10.19
CA SER A 233 0.39 -10.70 9.15
C SER A 233 0.54 -9.84 7.89
N GLY A 234 1.37 -8.80 7.99
CA GLY A 234 1.93 -8.10 6.84
C GLY A 234 2.96 -8.97 6.12
N GLN A 235 3.36 -8.59 4.91
CA GLN A 235 4.58 -9.15 4.31
C GLN A 235 5.72 -9.13 5.34
N PRO A 236 6.58 -10.16 5.37
CA PRO A 236 7.75 -10.13 6.24
C PRO A 236 8.60 -8.90 5.92
N ASP A 237 9.11 -8.23 6.96
CA ASP A 237 10.01 -7.10 6.79
C ASP A 237 11.16 -7.45 5.85
N ILE A 238 11.51 -6.52 4.97
CA ILE A 238 12.71 -6.63 4.16
C ILE A 238 13.93 -6.45 5.05
N LYS A 239 14.87 -7.37 4.96
CA LYS A 239 16.21 -7.18 5.52
C LYS A 239 17.15 -6.66 4.46
N THR A 240 17.77 -5.52 4.72
CA THR A 240 18.74 -4.89 3.81
C THR A 240 19.79 -4.13 4.59
N THR A 241 20.91 -3.84 3.95
CA THR A 241 21.95 -2.99 4.54
C THR A 241 21.75 -1.53 4.11
N VAL A 242 21.71 -0.62 5.08
CA VAL A 242 21.70 0.83 4.84
C VAL A 242 22.92 1.49 5.46
N ASN A 243 23.34 2.62 4.90
CA ASN A 243 24.57 3.29 5.29
C ASN A 243 24.27 4.40 6.32
N TYR A 244 24.40 4.07 7.61
CA TYR A 244 24.47 5.08 8.67
C TYR A 244 25.87 5.72 8.70
N THR A 245 26.03 6.75 9.53
CA THR A 245 27.32 7.42 9.70
C THR A 245 27.78 7.28 11.16
N LYS A 246 29.07 6.97 11.38
CA LYS A 246 29.61 6.93 12.73
C LYS A 246 29.60 8.32 13.36
N ALA A 247 29.14 8.41 14.60
CA ALA A 247 29.33 9.63 15.37
C ALA A 247 30.82 9.76 15.75
N VAL A 248 31.42 10.90 15.43
CA VAL A 248 32.82 11.21 15.74
C VAL A 248 32.92 12.52 16.50
N ASP A 249 33.99 12.72 17.26
CA ASP A 249 34.25 13.98 18.00
C ASP A 249 34.59 15.17 17.08
N GLY A 250 34.70 14.94 15.75
CA GLY A 250 35.04 15.92 14.73
C GLY A 250 33.89 16.27 13.78
N LEU A 251 34.21 16.93 12.67
CA LEU A 251 33.25 17.23 11.60
C LEU A 251 33.11 16.03 10.66
N THR A 252 31.86 15.74 10.28
CA THR A 252 31.57 14.94 9.09
C THR A 252 31.34 15.89 7.92
N GLU A 253 32.09 15.69 6.83
CA GLU A 253 32.09 16.61 5.68
C GLU A 253 31.93 15.85 4.36
N LEU A 254 31.36 16.52 3.35
CA LEU A 254 31.29 16.02 1.99
C LEU A 254 31.58 17.16 1.00
N TYR A 255 32.56 16.97 0.13
CA TYR A 255 32.97 17.96 -0.87
C TYR A 255 32.42 17.63 -2.25
N PHE A 256 31.82 18.63 -2.90
CA PHE A 256 31.30 18.51 -4.27
C PHE A 256 32.28 19.08 -5.32
N TYR A 257 33.54 19.24 -4.96
CA TYR A 257 34.62 19.71 -5.83
C TYR A 257 35.96 19.15 -5.35
N GLU A 258 36.92 19.01 -6.26
CA GLU A 258 38.26 18.52 -5.93
C GLU A 258 39.04 19.57 -5.11
N THR A 259 39.59 19.15 -3.97
CA THR A 259 40.44 19.98 -3.12
C THR A 259 41.29 19.12 -2.18
N ASP A 260 42.48 19.59 -1.81
CA ASP A 260 43.34 18.89 -0.86
C ASP A 260 42.71 18.77 0.53
N ALA A 261 41.84 19.71 0.91
CA ALA A 261 41.12 19.68 2.18
C ALA A 261 40.22 18.44 2.32
N ALA A 262 39.78 17.84 1.21
CA ALA A 262 38.90 16.67 1.22
C ALA A 262 39.64 15.35 1.53
N LYS A 263 40.98 15.35 1.58
CA LYS A 263 41.77 14.10 1.71
C LYS A 263 41.78 13.49 3.12
N ASN A 264 41.51 14.29 4.15
CA ASN A 264 41.62 13.90 5.56
C ASN A 264 40.37 14.30 6.36
N ILE A 265 39.19 14.03 5.81
CA ILE A 265 37.90 14.30 6.46
C ILE A 265 37.24 12.98 6.88
N HIS A 266 36.28 13.07 7.81
CA HIS A 266 35.34 12.00 8.03
C HIS A 266 34.18 12.14 7.03
N GLU A 267 34.08 11.21 6.09
CA GLU A 267 32.99 11.15 5.13
C GLU A 267 31.76 10.42 5.72
N PRO A 268 30.53 10.75 5.29
CA PRO A 268 29.34 10.09 5.79
C PRO A 268 29.14 8.68 5.19
N GLY A 269 28.30 7.86 5.82
CA GLY A 269 27.90 6.55 5.29
C GLY A 269 28.89 5.42 5.59
N ASP A 270 29.79 5.61 6.54
CA ASP A 270 30.87 4.69 6.89
C ASP A 270 30.45 3.60 7.91
N ASP A 271 29.16 3.53 8.26
CA ASP A 271 28.61 2.63 9.27
C ASP A 271 27.43 1.81 8.73
N PRO A 272 27.69 0.83 7.86
CA PRO A 272 26.61 0.00 7.29
C PRO A 272 25.99 -0.91 8.35
N PHE A 273 24.66 -0.91 8.44
CA PHE A 273 23.89 -1.80 9.30
C PHE A 273 22.82 -2.54 8.51
N GLU A 274 22.66 -3.83 8.79
CA GLU A 274 21.47 -4.58 8.39
C GLU A 274 20.29 -4.11 9.24
N ILE A 275 19.22 -3.68 8.57
CA ILE A 275 17.97 -3.24 9.19
C ILE A 275 16.79 -4.03 8.62
N SER A 276 15.70 -4.06 9.38
CA SER A 276 14.38 -4.46 8.90
C SER A 276 13.61 -3.23 8.42
N ILE A 277 13.00 -3.32 7.23
CA ILE A 277 12.14 -2.29 6.65
C ILE A 277 10.75 -2.90 6.41
N SER A 278 9.73 -2.31 7.02
CA SER A 278 8.36 -2.80 6.97
C SER A 278 7.58 -2.19 5.79
N ASP A 279 6.67 -2.98 5.21
CA ASP A 279 5.70 -2.50 4.24
C ASP A 279 4.73 -1.51 4.91
N ALA A 280 4.71 -0.29 4.37
CA ALA A 280 3.93 0.82 4.88
C ALA A 280 2.51 0.90 4.30
N TRP A 281 2.17 0.15 3.24
CA TRP A 281 0.82 0.20 2.65
C TRP A 281 -0.31 -0.10 3.64
N PRO A 282 -0.21 -1.13 4.50
CA PRO A 282 -1.23 -1.40 5.51
C PRO A 282 -1.41 -0.27 6.52
N HIS A 283 -0.40 0.58 6.68
CA HIS A 283 -0.34 1.68 7.65
C HIS A 283 -0.42 3.06 6.99
N ALA A 284 -0.72 3.13 5.68
CA ALA A 284 -0.64 4.36 4.90
C ALA A 284 -1.46 5.52 5.49
N GLN A 285 -2.61 5.21 6.09
CA GLN A 285 -3.51 6.20 6.70
C GLN A 285 -3.06 6.65 8.10
N ASP A 286 -2.30 5.82 8.81
CA ASP A 286 -1.80 6.10 10.17
C ASP A 286 -0.51 6.91 10.15
N LEU A 287 0.23 6.86 9.04
CA LEU A 287 1.51 7.52 8.85
C LEU A 287 1.30 8.96 8.36
N THR A 288 1.49 9.93 9.26
CA THR A 288 1.22 11.34 8.97
C THR A 288 2.49 12.21 9.04
N LEU A 289 2.47 13.35 8.33
CA LEU A 289 3.57 14.32 8.36
C LEU A 289 3.86 14.88 9.75
N ASP A 290 2.83 15.14 10.55
CA ASP A 290 2.97 15.77 11.87
C ASP A 290 3.38 14.76 12.96
N THR A 291 3.09 13.46 12.76
CA THR A 291 3.43 12.41 13.75
C THR A 291 4.67 11.62 13.36
N ASN A 292 4.76 11.13 12.12
CA ASN A 292 5.81 10.20 11.67
C ASN A 292 6.89 10.90 10.83
N GLY A 293 6.64 12.14 10.41
CA GLY A 293 7.54 12.90 9.53
C GLY A 293 7.37 12.57 8.05
N PHE A 294 6.46 11.66 7.69
CA PHE A 294 6.15 11.34 6.29
C PHE A 294 4.71 10.84 6.14
N SER A 295 4.18 10.90 4.92
CA SER A 295 2.86 10.37 4.57
C SER A 295 2.76 10.06 3.09
N VAL A 296 1.91 9.11 2.69
CA VAL A 296 1.65 8.79 1.27
C VAL A 296 0.30 9.32 0.82
N HIS A 297 0.22 9.78 -0.42
CA HIS A 297 -0.98 10.34 -1.04
C HIS A 297 -1.07 9.93 -2.51
N SER A 298 -2.23 10.21 -3.13
CA SER A 298 -2.37 10.20 -4.58
C SER A 298 -2.15 11.60 -5.14
N LEU A 299 -1.36 11.69 -6.20
CA LEU A 299 -1.16 12.90 -6.99
C LEU A 299 -1.06 12.50 -8.46
N LYS A 300 -2.20 12.51 -9.15
CA LYS A 300 -2.24 12.35 -10.61
C LYS A 300 -1.86 13.67 -11.26
N THR A 301 -0.96 13.62 -12.24
CA THR A 301 -0.45 14.79 -12.94
C THR A 301 -0.72 14.68 -14.43
N SER A 302 -0.95 15.82 -15.07
CA SER A 302 -1.04 15.93 -16.53
C SER A 302 0.33 16.11 -17.19
N HIS A 303 1.36 16.41 -16.38
CA HIS A 303 2.71 16.63 -16.87
C HIS A 303 3.38 15.32 -17.33
N THR A 304 4.07 15.37 -18.47
CA THR A 304 4.67 14.20 -19.11
C THR A 304 6.13 14.42 -19.54
N ASP A 305 6.58 15.66 -19.69
CA ASP A 305 7.92 16.01 -20.17
C ASP A 305 8.89 16.30 -19.03
N TRP A 306 9.33 15.23 -18.36
CA TRP A 306 10.19 15.30 -17.18
C TRP A 306 11.64 15.71 -17.48
N GLU A 307 12.07 15.72 -18.74
CA GLU A 307 13.44 16.09 -19.12
C GLU A 307 13.57 17.60 -19.44
N ASP A 308 12.45 18.32 -19.66
CA ASP A 308 12.44 19.78 -19.78
C ASP A 308 12.18 20.47 -18.43
N GLU A 309 13.24 21.02 -17.84
CA GLU A 309 13.19 21.77 -16.59
C GLU A 309 12.19 22.94 -16.63
N SER A 310 12.03 23.60 -17.79
CA SER A 310 11.09 24.72 -17.95
C SER A 310 9.65 24.22 -17.96
N SER A 311 9.40 23.08 -18.57
CA SER A 311 8.10 22.39 -18.56
C SER A 311 7.72 21.98 -17.14
N VAL A 312 8.63 21.35 -16.39
CA VAL A 312 8.40 20.97 -14.97
C VAL A 312 8.02 22.20 -14.13
N LYS A 313 8.76 23.30 -14.27
CA LYS A 313 8.50 24.55 -13.54
C LYS A 313 7.16 25.20 -13.91
N SER A 314 6.79 25.17 -15.18
CA SER A 314 5.59 25.88 -15.67
C SER A 314 4.31 25.08 -15.50
N SER A 315 4.36 23.75 -15.51
CA SER A 315 3.18 22.88 -15.48
C SER A 315 3.05 22.03 -14.21
N PHE A 316 4.13 21.48 -13.67
CA PHE A 316 4.06 20.59 -12.51
C PHE A 316 4.17 21.32 -11.17
N TYR A 317 4.99 22.38 -11.08
CA TYR A 317 5.10 23.16 -9.84
C TYR A 317 3.74 23.73 -9.35
N PRO A 318 2.87 24.28 -10.21
CA PRO A 318 1.54 24.73 -9.78
C PRO A 318 0.69 23.59 -9.19
N GLU A 319 0.69 22.40 -9.80
CA GLU A 319 -0.03 21.23 -9.29
C GLU A 319 0.47 20.84 -7.89
N VAL A 320 1.79 20.88 -7.67
CA VAL A 320 2.41 20.59 -6.37
C VAL A 320 2.05 21.65 -5.31
N VAL A 321 2.03 22.93 -5.68
CA VAL A 321 1.63 24.02 -4.78
C VAL A 321 0.20 23.83 -4.31
N ASP A 322 -0.74 23.58 -5.23
CA ASP A 322 -2.15 23.41 -4.89
C ASP A 322 -2.38 22.15 -4.06
N PHE A 323 -1.72 21.05 -4.42
CA PHE A 323 -1.74 19.81 -3.67
C PHE A 323 -1.26 20.01 -2.22
N LEU A 324 -0.09 20.62 -2.02
CA LEU A 324 0.45 20.83 -0.68
C LEU A 324 -0.40 21.79 0.16
N LYS A 325 -1.00 22.83 -0.43
CA LYS A 325 -1.96 23.68 0.29
C LYS A 325 -3.15 22.88 0.80
N GLN A 326 -3.73 22.02 -0.04
CA GLN A 326 -4.87 21.19 0.32
C GLN A 326 -4.51 20.15 1.39
N THR A 327 -3.36 19.47 1.24
CA THR A 327 -2.95 18.38 2.13
C THR A 327 -2.44 18.87 3.48
N THR A 328 -1.72 20.00 3.50
CA THR A 328 -1.07 20.49 4.73
C THR A 328 -1.85 21.61 5.41
N GLY A 329 -2.73 22.32 4.70
CA GLY A 329 -3.38 23.54 5.19
C GLY A 329 -2.49 24.78 5.12
N ALA A 330 -1.31 24.72 4.47
CA ALA A 330 -0.46 25.88 4.28
C ALA A 330 -1.16 26.97 3.47
N THR A 331 -0.95 28.23 3.84
CA THR A 331 -1.51 29.39 3.13
C THR A 331 -0.62 29.81 1.95
N ARG A 332 0.70 29.57 2.07
CA ARG A 332 1.69 29.78 1.00
C ARG A 332 2.61 28.57 0.89
N VAL A 333 2.87 28.15 -0.35
CA VAL A 333 3.87 27.12 -0.67
C VAL A 333 4.85 27.70 -1.67
N LEU A 334 6.15 27.60 -1.37
CA LEU A 334 7.24 27.98 -2.27
C LEU A 334 7.96 26.73 -2.74
N VAL A 335 7.93 26.46 -4.05
CA VAL A 335 8.83 25.48 -4.68
C VAL A 335 10.13 26.19 -5.04
N PHE A 336 11.28 25.67 -4.59
CA PHE A 336 12.57 26.34 -4.83
C PHE A 336 13.59 25.50 -5.61
N ASP A 337 13.46 24.18 -5.64
CA ASP A 337 14.22 23.31 -6.54
C ASP A 337 13.53 21.95 -6.73
N HIS A 338 14.06 21.16 -7.65
CA HIS A 338 13.72 19.75 -7.81
C HIS A 338 14.93 18.92 -8.21
N THR A 339 14.81 17.60 -8.08
CA THR A 339 15.81 16.63 -8.54
C THR A 339 15.17 15.55 -9.41
N ILE A 340 15.60 15.55 -10.67
CA ILE A 340 15.51 14.51 -11.71
C ILE A 340 16.24 13.21 -11.39
N ARG A 341 15.63 12.01 -11.31
CA ARG A 341 16.40 10.76 -11.31
C ARG A 341 15.90 9.84 -12.40
N THR A 342 16.73 9.62 -13.42
CA THR A 342 16.48 8.72 -14.57
C THR A 342 17.77 8.03 -14.97
N GLU A 343 17.68 6.96 -15.78
CA GLU A 343 18.86 6.28 -16.33
C GLU A 343 19.74 7.22 -17.18
N ALA A 344 19.12 8.17 -17.88
CA ALA A 344 19.84 9.21 -18.62
C ALA A 344 20.67 10.11 -17.70
N ASN A 345 20.14 10.44 -16.52
CA ASN A 345 20.79 11.30 -15.55
C ASN A 345 21.87 10.60 -14.72
N SER A 346 21.77 9.28 -14.51
CA SER A 346 22.75 8.51 -13.71
C SER A 346 24.14 8.39 -14.36
N LYS A 347 24.23 8.60 -15.68
CA LYS A 347 25.48 8.54 -16.47
C LYS A 347 26.31 9.82 -16.40
N LYS A 348 25.79 10.88 -15.76
CA LYS A 348 26.46 12.19 -15.63
C LYS A 348 27.36 12.23 -14.37
N LYS A 349 28.49 12.95 -14.43
CA LYS A 349 29.48 12.97 -13.33
C LYS A 349 29.09 13.95 -12.23
N LEU A 350 29.10 13.51 -10.98
CA LEU A 350 28.76 14.32 -9.79
C LEU A 350 29.50 15.67 -9.66
N THR A 351 30.68 15.81 -10.29
CA THR A 351 31.51 17.02 -10.31
C THR A 351 31.09 18.05 -11.37
N ASP A 352 30.05 17.78 -12.15
CA ASP A 352 29.51 18.72 -13.13
C ASP A 352 28.58 19.72 -12.42
N GLU A 353 29.17 20.86 -12.06
CA GLU A 353 28.58 21.91 -11.22
C GLU A 353 27.35 22.60 -11.84
N ASN A 354 27.08 22.39 -13.12
CA ASN A 354 26.00 23.06 -13.85
C ASN A 354 24.65 22.34 -13.79
N ASN A 355 24.53 21.23 -13.06
CA ASN A 355 23.37 20.37 -13.21
C ASN A 355 22.91 19.72 -11.89
N THR A 356 21.73 20.13 -11.43
CA THR A 356 21.11 19.72 -10.16
C THR A 356 20.41 18.36 -10.21
N SER A 357 20.22 17.76 -11.40
CA SER A 357 19.54 16.46 -11.61
C SER A 357 20.50 15.26 -11.73
N GLN A 358 21.77 15.43 -11.38
CA GLN A 358 22.79 14.37 -11.54
C GLN A 358 22.99 13.53 -10.28
N ARG A 359 22.01 12.71 -9.89
CA ARG A 359 22.21 11.84 -8.73
C ARG A 359 21.52 10.48 -8.92
N SER A 360 22.29 9.40 -8.84
CA SER A 360 21.75 8.08 -8.50
C SER A 360 21.03 8.16 -7.15
N PRO A 361 20.01 7.31 -6.89
CA PRO A 361 19.35 7.23 -5.59
C PRO A 361 20.36 7.27 -4.44
N VAL A 362 20.12 8.13 -3.44
CA VAL A 362 21.06 8.37 -2.34
C VAL A 362 20.93 7.25 -1.32
N MET A 363 21.99 6.45 -1.18
CA MET A 363 22.04 5.29 -0.28
C MET A 363 22.52 5.64 1.14
N LEU A 364 22.73 6.93 1.42
CA LEU A 364 23.09 7.45 2.74
C LEU A 364 21.82 7.69 3.56
N VAL A 365 21.82 7.31 4.84
CA VAL A 365 20.76 7.71 5.78
C VAL A 365 20.97 9.17 6.17
N HIS A 366 20.01 10.02 5.81
CA HIS A 366 20.12 11.47 6.02
C HIS A 366 18.76 12.15 6.20
N CYS A 367 18.80 13.42 6.60
CA CYS A 367 17.71 14.38 6.49
C CYS A 367 18.27 15.69 5.89
N ASP A 368 17.53 16.31 4.97
CA ASP A 368 18.03 17.40 4.13
C ASP A 368 18.34 18.70 4.87
N TYR A 369 17.76 18.89 6.05
CA TYR A 369 17.90 20.14 6.80
C TYR A 369 18.18 19.88 8.27
N THR A 370 18.82 20.88 8.88
CA THR A 370 19.03 20.95 10.31
C THR A 370 18.20 22.08 10.90
N ALA A 371 18.11 22.13 12.22
CA ALA A 371 17.47 23.23 12.93
C ALA A 371 18.07 24.61 12.56
N LYS A 372 19.32 24.64 12.08
CA LYS A 372 20.00 25.85 11.61
C LYS A 372 19.80 26.09 10.11
N SER A 373 19.93 25.07 9.27
CA SER A 373 19.92 25.26 7.82
C SER A 373 18.53 25.53 7.25
N GLY A 374 17.45 25.01 7.86
CA GLY A 374 16.07 25.30 7.46
C GLY A 374 15.75 26.81 7.46
N PRO A 375 15.81 27.50 8.62
CA PRO A 375 15.55 28.95 8.68
C PRO A 375 16.53 29.78 7.84
N LEU A 376 17.80 29.36 7.75
CA LEU A 376 18.78 30.01 6.89
C LEU A 376 18.37 29.93 5.42
N ARG A 377 17.82 28.79 4.98
CA ARG A 377 17.35 28.61 3.60
C ARG A 377 16.16 29.51 3.28
N VAL A 378 15.25 29.72 4.23
CA VAL A 378 14.16 30.72 4.09
C VAL A 378 14.74 32.11 3.86
N LYS A 379 15.73 32.54 4.67
CA LYS A 379 16.42 33.84 4.53
C LYS A 379 17.11 34.00 3.18
N GLN A 380 17.76 32.95 2.70
CA GLN A 380 18.44 32.96 1.40
C GLN A 380 17.47 33.11 0.22
N LEU A 381 16.28 32.51 0.31
CA LEU A 381 15.31 32.49 -0.79
C LEU A 381 14.38 33.71 -0.79
N LEU A 382 14.05 34.26 0.38
CA LEU A 382 12.98 35.25 0.54
C LEU A 382 13.45 36.61 1.05
N GLY A 383 14.74 36.76 1.37
CA GLY A 383 15.36 38.05 1.68
C GLY A 383 14.61 38.81 2.77
N SER A 384 14.06 39.98 2.43
CA SER A 384 13.39 40.88 3.36
C SER A 384 12.10 40.34 3.98
N GLU A 385 11.41 39.39 3.33
CA GLU A 385 10.17 38.80 3.87
C GLU A 385 10.44 37.68 4.89
N ALA A 386 11.68 37.17 4.94
CA ALA A 386 11.98 35.94 5.66
C ALA A 386 11.71 36.02 7.17
N ASP A 387 12.05 37.14 7.82
CA ASP A 387 11.87 37.28 9.27
C ASP A 387 10.38 37.33 9.67
N ASP A 388 9.51 37.93 8.83
CA ASP A 388 8.06 37.91 9.05
C ASP A 388 7.52 36.48 8.89
N LEU A 389 7.90 35.77 7.83
CA LEU A 389 7.44 34.40 7.58
C LEU A 389 7.92 33.42 8.65
N LEU A 390 9.16 33.58 9.13
CA LEU A 390 9.74 32.77 10.21
C LEU A 390 9.15 33.08 11.59
N SER A 391 8.36 34.15 11.74
CA SER A 391 7.62 34.41 12.97
C SER A 391 6.44 33.47 13.19
N ARG A 392 6.05 32.70 12.15
CA ARG A 392 4.96 31.71 12.15
C ARG A 392 5.51 30.30 11.91
N ARG A 393 4.63 29.30 11.89
CA ARG A 393 5.04 27.92 11.55
C ARG A 393 5.52 27.87 10.10
N VAL A 394 6.66 27.24 9.89
CA VAL A 394 7.26 26.99 8.58
C VAL A 394 7.75 25.55 8.54
N SER A 395 7.37 24.82 7.51
CA SER A 395 7.83 23.44 7.29
C SER A 395 8.44 23.29 5.90
N PHE A 396 9.40 22.38 5.78
CA PHE A 396 9.96 21.97 4.51
C PHE A 396 9.43 20.58 4.22
N VAL A 397 8.74 20.45 3.09
CA VAL A 397 8.11 19.21 2.67
C VAL A 397 8.66 18.85 1.29
N ASN A 398 9.42 17.77 1.22
CA ASN A 398 9.82 17.21 -0.07
C ASN A 398 8.67 16.36 -0.60
N VAL A 399 8.36 16.52 -1.88
CA VAL A 399 7.36 15.76 -2.62
C VAL A 399 8.09 14.77 -3.50
N TRP A 400 8.17 13.52 -3.05
CA TRP A 400 8.87 12.44 -3.75
C TRP A 400 7.86 11.58 -4.52
N LYS A 401 8.09 11.42 -5.82
CA LYS A 401 7.13 10.77 -6.72
C LYS A 401 7.86 9.90 -7.76
N PRO A 402 7.43 8.64 -7.98
CA PRO A 402 7.82 7.88 -9.16
C PRO A 402 7.32 8.57 -10.43
N ILE A 403 8.14 8.55 -11.48
CA ILE A 403 7.75 9.06 -12.81
C ILE A 403 7.89 7.93 -13.83
N ASN A 404 7.06 7.94 -14.86
CA ASN A 404 7.04 7.02 -16.01
C ASN A 404 6.78 5.53 -15.73
N ARG A 405 7.20 4.97 -14.59
CA ARG A 405 7.11 3.54 -14.28
C ARG A 405 6.95 3.26 -12.79
N VAL A 406 6.57 2.03 -12.48
CA VAL A 406 6.53 1.50 -11.11
C VAL A 406 7.95 1.39 -10.55
N VAL A 407 8.11 1.66 -9.26
CA VAL A 407 9.40 1.52 -8.57
C VAL A 407 9.64 0.08 -8.19
N GLU A 408 10.56 -0.58 -8.89
CA GLU A 408 10.98 -1.96 -8.60
C GLU A 408 12.39 -2.03 -8.06
N GLU A 409 13.31 -1.16 -8.53
CA GLU A 409 14.67 -1.06 -8.03
C GLU A 409 14.80 0.12 -7.06
N ARG A 410 15.61 -0.05 -6.01
CA ARG A 410 16.00 1.01 -5.06
C ARG A 410 14.88 1.92 -4.57
N PRO A 411 13.83 1.39 -3.93
CA PRO A 411 12.76 2.20 -3.35
C PRO A 411 13.27 3.14 -2.26
N LEU A 412 12.39 4.05 -1.82
CA LEU A 412 12.66 5.01 -0.76
C LEU A 412 12.17 4.45 0.58
N ALA A 413 13.04 4.43 1.58
CA ALA A 413 12.70 4.12 2.96
C ALA A 413 12.75 5.37 3.84
N MET A 414 11.85 5.43 4.83
CA MET A 414 11.71 6.51 5.81
C MET A 414 11.76 5.94 7.22
N CYS A 415 12.56 6.57 8.08
CA CYS A 415 12.65 6.25 9.49
C CYS A 415 11.55 7.01 10.25
N ASP A 416 10.70 6.27 10.98
CA ASP A 416 9.63 6.84 11.79
C ASP A 416 10.21 7.77 12.86
N VAL A 417 9.88 9.06 12.81
CA VAL A 417 10.40 10.06 13.74
C VAL A 417 10.11 9.69 15.21
N LYS A 418 9.01 8.99 15.49
CA LYS A 418 8.67 8.51 16.84
C LYS A 418 9.67 7.48 17.40
N SER A 419 10.45 6.86 16.53
CA SER A 419 11.46 5.86 16.89
C SER A 419 12.87 6.44 17.00
N CYS A 420 13.03 7.73 16.69
CA CYS A 420 14.29 8.44 16.72
C CYS A 420 14.41 9.32 17.97
N LYS A 421 15.65 9.50 18.44
CA LYS A 421 16.03 10.50 19.44
C LYS A 421 16.74 11.67 18.77
N ASP A 422 16.66 12.85 19.35
CA ASP A 422 17.36 14.04 18.82
C ASP A 422 18.87 13.79 18.66
N GLU A 423 19.46 13.03 19.58
CA GLU A 423 20.88 12.66 19.56
C GLU A 423 21.26 11.62 18.49
N ASP A 424 20.28 11.05 17.78
CA ASP A 424 20.55 10.17 16.65
C ASP A 424 20.98 10.97 15.43
N PHE A 425 20.58 12.25 15.34
CA PHE A 425 20.90 13.16 14.26
C PHE A 425 22.12 14.03 14.59
N PHE A 426 23.06 14.11 13.65
CA PHE A 426 24.21 15.01 13.75
C PHE A 426 24.59 15.57 12.39
N LYS A 427 25.39 16.63 12.41
CA LYS A 427 25.59 17.50 11.25
C LYS A 427 26.53 16.86 10.23
N LEU A 428 26.08 16.87 8.98
CA LEU A 428 26.92 16.73 7.79
C LEU A 428 27.13 18.10 7.17
N ILE A 429 28.39 18.49 7.02
CA ILE A 429 28.77 19.75 6.37
C ILE A 429 28.98 19.51 4.87
N LEU A 430 28.14 20.15 4.05
CA LEU A 430 28.23 20.05 2.60
C LEU A 430 29.08 21.20 2.05
N ARG A 431 30.18 20.89 1.37
CA ARG A 431 31.14 21.87 0.86
C ARG A 431 31.00 22.02 -0.65
N TYR A 432 30.46 23.17 -1.06
CA TYR A 432 30.46 23.63 -2.44
C TYR A 432 31.55 24.70 -2.61
N ARG A 433 31.93 25.05 -3.85
CA ARG A 433 32.97 26.07 -4.09
C ARG A 433 32.58 27.44 -3.54
N ASP A 434 31.31 27.77 -3.65
CA ASP A 434 30.72 29.08 -3.39
C ASP A 434 29.95 29.16 -2.07
N ARG A 435 29.62 28.01 -1.46
CA ARG A 435 28.82 27.95 -0.23
C ARG A 435 29.10 26.72 0.62
N THR A 436 28.74 26.81 1.90
CA THR A 436 28.67 25.66 2.81
C THR A 436 27.21 25.40 3.17
N GLY A 437 26.73 24.18 2.94
CA GLY A 437 25.44 23.67 3.38
C GLY A 437 25.55 22.80 4.63
N GLU A 438 24.42 22.47 5.24
CA GLU A 438 24.35 21.60 6.42
C GLU A 438 23.09 20.73 6.33
N ASN A 439 23.29 19.42 6.38
CA ASN A 439 22.26 18.39 6.46
C ASN A 439 22.41 17.63 7.80
N TYR A 440 21.43 16.81 8.16
CA TYR A 440 21.65 15.78 9.17
C TYR A 440 22.01 14.44 8.52
N VAL A 441 22.92 13.73 9.16
CA VAL A 441 23.11 12.27 9.04
C VAL A 441 22.74 11.62 10.35
N MET A 442 22.53 10.31 10.32
CA MET A 442 22.12 9.56 11.52
C MET A 442 23.16 8.55 11.94
N LYS A 443 23.32 8.37 13.26
CA LYS A 443 23.97 7.19 13.84
C LYS A 443 22.92 6.07 13.94
N HIS A 444 23.34 4.81 13.89
CA HIS A 444 22.38 3.70 14.03
C HIS A 444 21.84 3.57 15.46
N SER A 445 20.56 3.23 15.57
CA SER A 445 19.89 2.83 16.80
C SER A 445 19.00 1.62 16.52
N LYS A 446 19.02 0.64 17.43
CA LYS A 446 18.13 -0.53 17.39
C LYS A 446 16.65 -0.20 17.56
N GLU A 447 16.35 1.03 18.01
CA GLU A 447 14.98 1.50 18.20
C GLU A 447 14.36 1.99 16.89
N HIS A 448 15.18 2.34 15.89
CA HIS A 448 14.72 2.85 14.60
C HIS A 448 13.74 1.89 13.92
N LYS A 449 12.61 2.43 13.49
CA LYS A 449 11.60 1.73 12.69
C LYS A 449 11.57 2.31 11.30
N TRP A 450 11.77 1.45 10.31
CA TRP A 450 11.84 1.85 8.91
C TRP A 450 10.62 1.38 8.15
N TRP A 451 10.14 2.25 7.28
CA TRP A 451 8.96 2.07 6.45
C TRP A 451 9.30 2.34 5.00
N TYR A 452 8.73 1.56 4.09
CA TYR A 452 8.76 1.85 2.67
C TYR A 452 7.44 1.43 2.03
N PHE A 453 7.13 2.00 0.87
CA PHE A 453 5.97 1.64 0.08
C PHE A 453 6.45 0.81 -1.13
N PRO A 454 6.30 -0.53 -1.12
CA PRO A 454 6.72 -1.37 -2.26
C PRO A 454 5.93 -1.02 -3.52
N LYS A 455 6.59 -1.11 -4.69
CA LYS A 455 5.94 -0.97 -6.00
C LYS A 455 5.12 0.32 -6.18
N MET A 456 5.63 1.45 -5.69
CA MET A 456 4.95 2.73 -5.89
C MET A 456 4.78 3.05 -7.38
N THR A 457 3.58 3.48 -7.77
CA THR A 457 3.23 3.86 -9.14
C THR A 457 3.42 5.37 -9.37
N PRO A 458 3.47 5.83 -10.65
CA PRO A 458 3.47 7.26 -10.96
C PRO A 458 2.19 8.01 -10.60
N GLU A 459 1.19 7.40 -9.96
CA GLU A 459 0.02 8.13 -9.41
C GLU A 459 0.16 8.41 -7.91
N GLN A 460 1.16 7.83 -7.25
CA GLN A 460 1.39 7.96 -5.82
C GLN A 460 2.50 8.97 -5.54
N VAL A 461 2.52 9.50 -4.32
CA VAL A 461 3.50 10.48 -3.86
C VAL A 461 3.76 10.31 -2.37
N VAL A 462 5.02 10.38 -1.96
CA VAL A 462 5.44 10.46 -0.55
C VAL A 462 5.77 11.91 -0.24
N LEU A 463 5.19 12.41 0.85
CA LEU A 463 5.61 13.65 1.46
C LEU A 463 6.62 13.36 2.57
N LEU A 464 7.76 14.04 2.56
CA LEU A 464 8.82 13.91 3.57
C LEU A 464 9.00 15.25 4.27
N LYS A 465 8.85 15.28 5.59
CA LYS A 465 9.09 16.47 6.39
C LYS A 465 10.57 16.57 6.77
N THR A 466 11.29 17.37 6.02
CA THR A 466 12.73 17.54 6.18
C THR A 466 13.09 18.67 7.15
N PHE A 467 12.15 19.57 7.46
CA PHE A 467 12.24 20.55 8.56
C PHE A 467 10.84 20.98 9.02
N ASP A 468 10.68 21.28 10.31
CA ASP A 468 9.53 22.03 10.84
C ASP A 468 9.97 22.93 12.00
N SER A 469 9.47 24.18 11.99
CA SER A 469 9.74 25.14 13.06
C SER A 469 8.89 24.90 14.30
N ALA A 470 7.82 24.10 14.20
CA ALA A 470 7.04 23.68 15.36
C ALA A 470 7.90 22.86 16.32
N GLY A 471 7.85 23.22 17.61
CA GLY A 471 8.60 22.57 18.70
C GLY A 471 7.68 21.95 19.76
N ASP A 472 6.44 21.63 19.39
CA ASP A 472 5.33 21.25 20.26
C ASP A 472 5.04 19.73 20.25
N GLY A 473 6.03 18.94 19.86
CA GLY A 473 5.89 17.48 19.67
C GLY A 473 5.59 17.07 18.23
N THR A 474 5.34 18.04 17.34
CA THR A 474 5.29 17.81 15.89
C THR A 474 6.62 17.22 15.39
N ALA A 475 6.57 16.21 14.52
CA ALA A 475 7.75 15.66 13.84
C ALA A 475 8.48 16.76 13.05
N ARG A 476 9.81 16.79 13.10
CA ARG A 476 10.61 17.90 12.51
C ARG A 476 11.61 17.46 11.45
N PHE A 477 12.19 16.27 11.60
CA PHE A 477 13.29 15.80 10.76
C PHE A 477 13.11 14.31 10.46
N VAL A 478 12.70 13.97 9.23
CA VAL A 478 12.58 12.58 8.82
C VAL A 478 13.89 12.07 8.21
N GLY A 479 14.47 11.04 8.84
CA GLY A 479 15.56 10.27 8.26
C GLY A 479 15.06 9.45 7.09
N HIS A 480 15.75 9.47 5.95
CA HIS A 480 15.36 8.70 4.78
C HIS A 480 16.57 8.27 3.94
N THR A 481 16.37 7.23 3.13
CA THR A 481 17.41 6.67 2.26
C THR A 481 16.81 5.84 1.13
N ALA A 482 17.52 5.69 0.01
CA ALA A 482 17.27 4.60 -0.91
C ALA A 482 17.98 3.33 -0.41
N PHE A 483 17.42 2.15 -0.68
CA PHE A 483 18.01 0.89 -0.24
C PHE A 483 17.95 -0.17 -1.33
N VAL A 484 18.78 -1.21 -1.25
CA VAL A 484 18.66 -2.35 -2.18
C VAL A 484 17.58 -3.27 -1.65
N ASP A 485 16.48 -3.39 -2.39
CA ASP A 485 15.42 -4.34 -2.08
C ASP A 485 15.84 -5.73 -2.61
N PRO A 486 16.07 -6.72 -1.72
CA PRO A 486 16.49 -8.06 -2.12
C PRO A 486 15.37 -8.84 -2.83
N SER A 487 14.12 -8.35 -2.82
CA SER A 487 12.99 -8.94 -3.53
C SER A 487 12.82 -8.37 -4.95
N SER A 488 13.58 -7.34 -5.33
CA SER A 488 13.59 -6.80 -6.69
C SER A 488 14.02 -7.89 -7.69
N PRO A 489 13.34 -8.00 -8.85
CA PRO A 489 13.82 -8.82 -9.97
C PRO A 489 15.26 -8.45 -10.38
N GLU A 490 16.03 -9.44 -10.84
CA GLU A 490 17.42 -9.23 -11.28
C GLU A 490 17.52 -8.24 -12.46
N ASP A 491 16.47 -8.19 -13.29
CA ASP A 491 16.32 -7.29 -14.44
C ASP A 491 15.42 -6.07 -14.15
N ALA A 492 15.16 -5.76 -12.87
CA ALA A 492 14.34 -4.62 -12.49
C ALA A 492 14.86 -3.31 -13.13
N PRO A 493 14.01 -2.53 -13.79
CA PRO A 493 14.43 -1.30 -14.42
C PRO A 493 14.86 -0.28 -13.37
N MET A 494 15.83 0.56 -13.73
CA MET A 494 16.26 1.66 -12.87
C MET A 494 15.06 2.53 -12.50
N ARG A 495 14.94 2.84 -11.21
CA ARG A 495 13.94 3.76 -10.69
C ARG A 495 14.01 5.11 -11.39
N GLU A 496 12.87 5.55 -11.89
CA GLU A 496 12.66 6.91 -12.34
C GLU A 496 11.80 7.68 -11.33
N SER A 497 12.31 8.79 -10.81
CA SER A 497 11.62 9.56 -9.77
C SER A 497 11.94 11.04 -9.85
N ILE A 498 11.00 11.87 -9.40
CA ILE A 498 11.20 13.29 -9.12
C ILE A 498 11.08 13.57 -7.63
N GLU A 499 11.89 14.48 -7.13
CA GLU A 499 11.77 15.05 -5.79
C GLU A 499 11.65 16.56 -5.90
N ILE A 500 10.51 17.13 -5.50
CA ILE A 500 10.29 18.58 -5.48
C ILE A 500 10.52 19.08 -4.05
N ARG A 501 11.37 20.09 -3.87
CA ARG A 501 11.62 20.67 -2.54
C ARG A 501 10.79 21.94 -2.35
N THR A 502 10.04 21.96 -1.27
CA THR A 502 9.08 23.03 -0.99
C THR A 502 9.20 23.57 0.42
N ILE A 503 8.74 24.80 0.60
CA ILE A 503 8.55 25.44 1.90
C ILE A 503 7.07 25.80 2.04
N CYS A 504 6.44 25.27 3.08
CA CYS A 504 5.07 25.54 3.46
C CYS A 504 5.05 26.58 4.60
N PHE A 505 4.25 27.63 4.43
CA PHE A 505 4.01 28.67 5.43
C PHE A 505 2.54 28.63 5.84
N TYR A 506 2.28 28.69 7.15
CA TYR A 506 0.94 28.54 7.73
C TYR A 506 0.40 29.89 8.20
#